data_AF-A0A9W5TN72-F1
#
_entry.id   AF-A0A9W5TN72-F1
#
_cell.length_a   1.000
_cell.length_b   1.000
_cell.length_c   1.000
_cell.angle_alpha   90.00
_cell.angle_beta   90.00
_cell.angle_gamma   90.00
#
_symmetry.space_group_name_H-M   'P 1'
#
loop_
_entity.id
_entity.type
_entity.pdbx_description
1 polymer ?
#
loop_
_entity_poly.entity_id
_entity_poly.type
_entity_poly.pdbx_seq_one_letter_code
_entity_poly.pdbx_strand_id
1 'polypeptide(L)' 'MKLHEYAAAGIAHYWIVDPDAPADDRFLAYRLDGDIYRRVRALDAGRVRLNEPVTMDFLLEDLTGRS' A
#
# COMPACT_ATOMS: atom_id res chain seq x y z
N MET A 1 6.50 15.45 -7.18
CA MET A 1 5.32 14.68 -6.70
C MET A 1 5.80 13.24 -6.57
N LYS A 2 5.93 12.72 -5.34
CA LYS A 2 6.74 11.50 -5.05
C LYS A 2 6.41 10.28 -5.91
N LEU A 3 5.14 10.08 -6.25
CA LEU A 3 4.69 8.98 -7.12
C LEU A 3 5.42 8.95 -8.47
N HIS A 4 5.61 10.10 -9.12
CA HIS A 4 6.28 10.16 -10.42
C HIS A 4 7.79 9.91 -10.30
N GLU A 5 8.41 10.38 -9.22
CA GLU A 5 9.84 10.16 -8.94
C GLU A 5 10.11 8.67 -8.67
N TYR A 6 9.24 7.99 -7.93
CA TYR A 6 9.38 6.55 -7.64
C TYR A 6 9.08 5.66 -8.85
N ALA A 7 8.13 6.06 -9.70
CA ALA A 7 7.87 5.38 -10.97
C ALA A 7 9.07 5.50 -11.90
N ALA A 8 9.64 6.70 -12.06
CA ALA A 8 10.84 6.93 -12.86
C ALA A 8 12.07 6.16 -12.34
N ALA A 9 12.13 5.88 -11.04
CA ALA A 9 13.16 5.05 -10.42
C ALA A 9 12.89 3.53 -10.53
N GLY A 10 11.77 3.11 -11.13
CA GLY A 10 11.44 1.69 -11.34
C GLY A 10 11.02 0.95 -10.07
N ILE A 11 10.56 1.66 -9.02
CA ILE A 11 10.15 1.02 -7.77
C ILE A 11 8.86 0.24 -7.99
N ALA A 12 8.96 -1.09 -8.06
CA ALA A 12 7.85 -1.97 -8.45
C ALA A 12 6.64 -1.91 -7.50
N HIS A 13 6.88 -1.77 -6.19
CA HIS A 13 5.85 -1.79 -5.15
C HIS A 13 5.93 -0.53 -4.31
N TYR A 14 4.82 0.21 -4.23
CA TYR A 14 4.73 1.43 -3.47
C TYR A 14 3.48 1.41 -2.59
N TRP A 15 3.67 1.56 -1.28
CA TRP A 15 2.59 1.52 -0.30
C TRP A 15 2.54 2.82 0.49
N ILE A 16 1.33 3.30 0.77
CA ILE A 16 1.07 4.45 1.62
C ILE A 16 0.24 3.96 2.80
N VAL A 17 0.67 4.36 3.99
CA VAL A 17 -0.06 4.12 5.24
C VAL A 17 -0.44 5.47 5.82
N ASP A 18 -1.74 5.72 5.93
CA ASP A 18 -2.30 6.95 6.50
C ASP A 18 -3.30 6.57 7.61
N PRO A 19 -2.86 6.60 8.89
CA PRO A 19 -3.72 6.24 10.02
C PRO A 19 -4.94 7.16 10.20
N ASP A 20 -4.91 8.37 9.66
CA ASP A 20 -5.96 9.38 9.82
C ASP A 20 -6.96 9.41 8.65
N ALA A 21 -6.69 8.63 7.59
CA ALA A 21 -7.61 8.45 6.47
C ALA A 21 -8.86 7.63 6.86
N PRO A 22 -9.96 7.72 6.06
CA PRO A 22 -11.09 6.81 6.14
C PRO A 22 -10.64 5.35 6.06
N ALA A 23 -11.38 4.43 6.69
CA ALA A 23 -10.95 3.05 6.92
C ALA A 23 -10.35 2.36 5.69
N ASP A 24 -10.98 2.48 4.52
CA ASP A 24 -10.55 1.82 3.28
C ASP A 24 -9.35 2.49 2.57
N ASP A 25 -9.00 3.72 2.97
CA ASP A 25 -7.90 4.50 2.42
C ASP A 25 -6.69 4.58 3.36
N ARG A 26 -6.77 3.95 4.55
CA ARG A 26 -5.64 3.90 5.50
C ARG A 26 -4.44 3.12 5.01
N PHE A 27 -4.65 2.21 4.06
CA PHE A 27 -3.59 1.47 3.39
C PHE A 27 -3.83 1.48 1.87
N LEU A 28 -2.99 2.20 1.14
CA LEU A 28 -3.01 2.23 -0.31
C LEU A 28 -1.82 1.46 -0.84
N ALA A 29 -2.08 0.45 -1.66
CA ALA A 29 -1.04 -0.29 -2.35
C ALA A 29 -1.06 0.01 -3.84
N TYR A 30 0.12 0.26 -4.39
CA TYR A 30 0.36 0.50 -5.80
C TYR A 30 1.40 -0.46 -6.33
N ARG A 31 1.18 -0.94 -7.56
CA ARG A 31 2.16 -1.69 -8.34
C ARG A 31 2.49 -0.92 -9.62
N LEU A 32 3.77 -0.84 -9.94
CA LEU A 32 4.23 -0.24 -11.20
C LEU A 32 3.86 -1.17 -12.36
N ASP A 33 3.18 -0.62 -13.36
CA ASP A 33 2.84 -1.29 -14.62
C ASP A 33 3.28 -0.39 -15.78
N GLY A 34 4.40 -0.78 -16.42
CA GLY A 34 5.16 0.12 -17.29
C GLY A 34 5.70 1.31 -16.48
N ASP A 35 5.26 2.52 -16.82
CA ASP A 35 5.68 3.76 -16.16
C ASP A 35 4.61 4.32 -15.21
N ILE A 36 3.53 3.59 -14.96
CA ILE A 36 2.36 4.08 -14.21
C ILE A 36 2.07 3.18 -13.02
N TYR A 37 1.83 3.78 -11.86
CA TYR A 37 1.32 3.08 -10.69
C TYR A 37 -0.16 2.76 -10.82
N ARG A 38 -0.52 1.48 -10.66
CA ARG A 38 -1.91 1.03 -10.53
C ARG A 38 -2.22 0.64 -9.09
N ARG A 39 -3.37 1.08 -8.58
CA ARG A 39 -3.86 0.69 -7.24
C ARG A 39 -4.21 -0.80 -7.25
N VAL A 40 -3.71 -1.53 -6.27
CA VAL A 40 -4.08 -2.93 -6.00
C VAL A 40 -4.92 -2.97 -4.72
N ARG A 41 -5.94 -3.84 -4.70
CA ARG A 41 -6.74 -4.05 -3.49
C ARG A 41 -5.93 -4.92 -2.53
N ALA A 42 -5.57 -4.34 -1.39
CA ALA A 42 -4.72 -4.96 -0.38
C ALA A 42 -5.31 -4.88 1.03
N LEU A 43 -6.27 -3.98 1.27
CA LEU A 43 -6.93 -3.79 2.55
C LEU A 43 -8.36 -4.32 2.47
N ASP A 44 -8.74 -5.15 3.43
CA ASP A 44 -10.06 -5.74 3.59
C ASP A 44 -10.42 -5.80 5.07
N ALA A 45 -11.46 -5.07 5.48
CA ALA A 45 -11.93 -5.00 6.86
C ALA A 45 -10.81 -4.78 7.90
N GLY A 46 -9.86 -3.87 7.60
CA GLY A 46 -8.74 -3.54 8.49
C GLY A 46 -7.54 -4.49 8.41
N ARG A 47 -7.61 -5.57 7.62
CA ARG A 47 -6.52 -6.52 7.42
C ARG A 47 -5.83 -6.31 6.07
N VAL A 48 -4.51 -6.25 6.09
CA VAL A 48 -3.68 -6.14 4.89
C VAL A 48 -3.34 -7.54 4.39
N ARG A 49 -3.56 -7.81 3.10
CA ARG A 49 -3.16 -9.06 2.42
C ARG A 49 -2.48 -8.75 1.09
N LEU A 50 -1.20 -9.14 0.98
CA LEU A 50 -0.37 -8.97 -0.21
C LEU A 50 0.51 -10.21 -0.41
N ASN A 51 0.77 -10.58 -1.66
CA ASN A 51 1.68 -11.69 -2.01
C ASN A 51 2.97 -11.23 -2.69
N GLU A 52 3.05 -9.96 -3.09
CA GLU A 52 4.21 -9.37 -3.75
C GLU A 52 4.57 -8.04 -3.05
N PRO A 53 5.86 -7.71 -2.91
CA PRO A 53 7.03 -8.53 -3.27
C PRO A 53 7.30 -9.67 -2.26
N VAL A 54 6.62 -9.65 -1.12
CA VAL A 54 6.67 -10.67 -0.08
C VAL A 54 5.26 -10.90 0.44
N THR A 55 4.97 -12.12 0.88
CA THR A 55 3.70 -12.42 1.54
C THR A 55 3.59 -11.63 2.83
N MET A 56 2.56 -10.81 2.93
CA MET A 56 2.21 -10.05 4.12
C MET A 56 0.75 -10.25 4.44
N ASP A 57 0.49 -10.59 5.69
CA ASP A 57 -0.84 -10.81 6.23
C ASP A 57 -0.86 -10.34 7.69
N PHE A 58 -1.43 -9.17 7.94
CA PHE A 58 -1.42 -8.54 9.27
C PHE A 58 -2.61 -7.58 9.45
N LEU A 59 -2.95 -7.24 10.70
CA LEU A 59 -3.93 -6.20 10.99
C LEU A 59 -3.25 -4.83 10.85
N LEU A 60 -3.89 -3.89 10.15
CA LEU A 60 -3.30 -2.55 9.95
C LEU A 60 -3.02 -1.83 11.28
N GLU A 61 -3.76 -2.18 12.32
CA GLU A 61 -3.60 -1.65 13.66
C GLU A 61 -2.27 -2.05 14.32
N ASP A 62 -1.74 -3.25 14.03
CA ASP A 62 -0.43 -3.73 14.49
C ASP A 62 0.71 -2.83 13.98
N LEU A 63 0.57 -2.27 12.78
CA LEU A 63 1.55 -1.37 12.17
C LEU A 63 1.44 0.06 12.70
N THR A 64 0.25 0.47 13.11
CA THR A 64 -0.05 1.86 13.51
C THR A 64 -0.09 2.06 15.02
N GLY A 65 -0.04 0.98 15.81
CA GLY A 65 -0.04 1.02 17.27
C GLY A 65 -1.36 1.50 17.88
N ARG A 66 -2.46 1.45 17.13
CA ARG A 66 -3.80 1.75 17.66
C ARG A 66 -4.41 0.45 18.17
N SER A 67 -4.75 0.38 19.45
CA SER A 67 -5.40 -0.77 20.11
C SER A 67 -6.74 -0.37 20.71
#